data_AF-A0A1I2PU22-F1
#
_entry.id   AF-A0A1I2PU22-F1
#
_cell.length_a   1.000
_cell.length_b   1.000
_cell.length_c   1.000
_cell.angle_alpha   90.00
_cell.angle_beta   90.00
_cell.angle_gamma   90.00
#
_symmetry.space_group_name_H-M   'P 1'
#
loop_
_entity.id
_entity.type
_entity.pdbx_description
1 polymer ?
#
loop_
_entity_poly.entity_id
_entity_poly.type
_entity_poly.pdbx_seq_one_letter_code
_entity_poly.pdbx_strand_id
1 'polypeptide(L)' 'MVEKTMKRWVDGLIEKSSPVCCIVCEQPRHEGISVLDEFICDDCERSIVRTPVEDKKYSFFVTQLSRIWLNWQGSAPGT' A
#
# COMPACT_ATOMS: atom_id res chain seq x y z
N MET A 1 27.46 32.79 6.67
CA MET A 1 26.60 32.67 7.88
C MET A 1 25.14 32.31 7.56
N VAL A 2 24.79 31.96 6.30
CA VAL A 2 23.41 31.70 5.86
C VAL A 2 23.12 30.20 5.63
N GLU A 3 24.13 29.33 5.62
CA GLU A 3 23.96 27.90 5.30
C GLU A 3 23.62 27.00 6.52
N LYS A 4 23.92 27.42 7.75
CA LYS A 4 23.68 26.61 8.96
C LYS A 4 22.22 26.63 9.43
N THR A 5 21.46 27.66 9.06
CA THR A 5 20.07 27.84 9.53
C THR A 5 19.07 26.97 8.74
N MET A 6 19.40 26.59 7.50
CA MET A 6 18.50 25.84 6.61
C MET A 6 18.37 24.36 6.98
N LYS A 7 19.43 23.72 7.51
CA LYS A 7 19.39 22.30 7.90
C LYS A 7 18.39 22.00 9.02
N ARG A 8 18.20 22.92 9.95
CA ARG A 8 17.35 22.72 11.13
C ARG A 8 15.84 22.66 10.84
N TRP A 9 15.44 23.07 9.64
CA TRP A 9 14.04 23.02 9.18
C TRP A 9 13.75 21.84 8.23
N VAL A 10 14.78 21.32 7.54
CA VAL A 10 14.63 20.15 6.66
C VAL A 10 14.48 18.86 7.47
N ASP A 11 15.16 18.76 8.63
CA ASP A 11 15.07 17.61 9.53
C ASP A 11 13.72 17.49 10.27
N GLY A 12 12.88 18.53 10.25
CA GLY A 12 11.59 18.59 10.96
C GLY A 12 10.37 18.11 10.17
N LEU A 13 10.54 17.78 8.89
CA LEU A 13 9.46 17.42 7.96
C LEU A 13 9.54 15.97 7.45
N ILE A 14 10.32 15.12 8.11
CA ILE A 14 10.20 13.67 7.89
C ILE A 14 9.08 13.19 8.80
N GLU A 15 7.84 13.35 8.31
CA GLU A 15 6.69 12.68 8.88
C GLU A 15 7.01 11.19 8.99
N LYS A 16 7.11 10.73 10.23
CA LYS A 16 7.45 9.35 10.57
C LYS A 16 6.31 8.47 10.05
N SER A 17 6.48 7.87 8.86
CA SER A 17 5.49 6.97 8.26
C SER A 17 5.19 5.83 9.23
N SER A 18 4.05 5.91 9.92
CA SER A 18 3.58 4.86 10.82
C SER A 18 3.36 3.59 9.98
N PRO A 19 3.78 2.41 10.46
CA PRO A 19 3.61 1.20 9.67
C PRO A 19 2.11 0.93 9.47
N VAL A 20 1.74 0.62 8.23
CA VAL A 20 0.38 0.30 7.80
C VAL A 20 0.31 -1.20 7.49
N CYS A 21 -0.80 -1.84 7.83
CA CYS A 21 -0.98 -3.28 7.59
C CYS A 21 -1.24 -3.56 6.11
N CYS A 22 -0.47 -4.46 5.51
CA CYS A 22 -0.66 -4.87 4.12
C CYS A 22 -1.83 -5.84 3.97
N ILE A 23 -2.76 -5.59 3.05
CA ILE A 23 -3.92 -6.46 2.79
C ILE A 23 -3.55 -7.85 2.26
N VAL A 24 -2.35 -8.01 1.68
CA VAL A 24 -1.92 -9.27 1.04
C VAL A 24 -1.20 -10.20 2.02
N CYS A 25 -0.26 -9.67 2.81
CA CYS A 25 0.54 -10.47 3.75
C CYS A 25 0.13 -10.27 5.22
N GLU A 26 -0.77 -9.34 5.49
CA GLU A 26 -1.28 -9.01 6.84
C GLU A 26 -0.16 -8.61 7.82
N GLN A 27 0.94 -8.06 7.30
CA GLN A 27 2.08 -7.58 8.08
C GLN A 27 2.16 -6.05 8.09
N PRO A 28 2.57 -5.43 9.22
CA PRO A 28 2.84 -3.99 9.29
C PRO A 28 4.08 -3.63 8.49
N ARG A 29 3.96 -2.67 7.57
CA ARG A 29 5.08 -2.20 6.73
C ARG A 29 5.07 -0.68 6.60
N HIS A 30 6.25 -0.10 6.41
CA HIS A 30 6.43 1.35 6.31
C HIS A 30 6.34 1.88 4.88
N GLU A 31 6.57 0.99 3.90
CA GLU A 31 6.73 1.33 2.50
C GLU A 31 5.83 0.46 1.62
N GLY A 32 5.26 1.08 0.60
CA GLY A 32 4.29 0.45 -0.28
C GLY A 32 3.44 1.46 -1.02
N ILE A 33 2.34 0.98 -1.57
CA ILE A 33 1.31 1.79 -2.25
C ILE A 33 -0.03 1.62 -1.53
N SER A 34 -0.84 2.67 -1.55
CA SER A 34 -2.24 2.59 -1.12
C SER A 34 -3.14 2.62 -2.35
N VAL A 35 -4.14 1.73 -2.38
CA VAL A 35 -5.14 1.61 -3.43
C VAL A 35 -6.51 1.77 -2.78
N LEU A 36 -7.20 2.88 -3.07
CA LEU A 36 -8.38 3.31 -2.33
C LEU A 36 -8.04 3.45 -0.82
N ASP A 37 -8.78 2.75 0.05
CA ASP A 37 -8.57 2.74 1.50
C ASP A 37 -7.64 1.59 1.98
N GLU A 38 -7.08 0.80 1.07
CA GLU A 38 -6.28 -0.39 1.40
C GLU A 38 -4.80 -0.20 1.06
N PHE A 39 -3.91 -0.91 1.78
CA PHE A 39 -2.46 -0.79 1.64
C PHE A 39 -1.78 -2.08 1.16
N ILE A 40 -0.80 -1.95 0.27
CA ILE A 40 0.00 -3.04 -0.29
C ILE A 40 1.48 -2.70 -0.12
N CYS A 41 2.25 -3.53 0.60
CA CYS A 41 3.67 -3.29 0.77
C CYS A 41 4.47 -3.54 -0.52
N ASP A 42 5.67 -2.96 -0.60
CA ASP A 42 6.55 -3.04 -1.79
C ASP A 42 6.87 -4.49 -2.22
N ASP A 43 7.11 -5.38 -1.26
CA ASP A 43 7.34 -6.81 -1.51
C ASP A 43 6.13 -7.47 -2.21
N CYS A 44 4.91 -7.16 -1.74
CA CYS A 44 3.69 -7.73 -2.27
C CYS A 44 3.35 -7.14 -3.64
N GLU A 45 3.50 -5.82 -3.82
CA GLU A 45 3.30 -5.15 -5.11
C GLU A 45 4.22 -5.74 -6.18
N ARG A 46 5.53 -5.87 -5.89
CA ARG A 46 6.49 -6.47 -6.83
C ARG A 46 6.15 -7.92 -7.14
N SER A 47 5.69 -8.67 -6.14
CA SER A 47 5.28 -10.07 -6.32
C SER A 47 4.07 -10.17 -7.23
N ILE A 48 3.07 -9.29 -7.06
CA ILE A 48 1.88 -9.23 -7.92
C ILE A 48 2.29 -8.94 -9.37
N VAL A 49 3.07 -7.88 -9.60
CA VAL A 49 3.48 -7.45 -10.95
C VAL A 49 4.34 -8.50 -11.66
N ARG A 50 5.18 -9.23 -10.91
CA ARG A 50 6.07 -10.26 -11.48
C ARG A 50 5.42 -11.64 -11.60
N THR A 51 4.23 -11.86 -11.04
CA THR A 51 3.55 -13.15 -11.12
C THR A 51 2.86 -13.28 -12.48
N PRO A 52 3.23 -14.27 -13.32
CA PRO A 52 2.54 -14.53 -14.58
C PRO A 52 1.08 -14.91 -14.31
N VAL A 53 0.18 -14.56 -15.23
CA VAL A 53 -1.26 -14.83 -15.08
C VAL A 53 -1.59 -16.33 -15.09
N GLU A 54 -0.70 -17.14 -15.64
CA GLU A 54 -0.80 -18.60 -15.70
C GLU A 54 -0.38 -19.27 -14.38
N ASP A 55 0.26 -18.54 -13.45
CA ASP A 55 0.69 -19.08 -12.17
C ASP A 55 -0.51 -19.23 -11.21
N LYS A 56 -0.59 -20.37 -10.53
CA LYS A 56 -1.60 -20.63 -9.50
C LYS A 56 -1.61 -19.56 -8.40
N LYS A 57 -0.47 -18.93 -8.12
CA LYS A 57 -0.34 -17.83 -7.15
C LYS A 57 -1.07 -16.56 -7.60
N TYR A 58 -1.26 -16.36 -8.90
CA TYR A 58 -2.00 -15.19 -9.40
C TYR A 58 -3.43 -15.15 -8.86
N SER A 59 -4.09 -16.31 -8.78
CA SER A 59 -5.45 -16.45 -8.22
C SER A 59 -5.53 -16.01 -6.75
N PHE A 60 -4.48 -16.26 -5.96
CA PHE A 60 -4.41 -15.78 -4.59
C PHE A 60 -4.39 -14.25 -4.53
N PHE A 61 -3.56 -13.59 -5.35
CA PHE A 61 -3.50 -12.13 -5.39
C PHE A 61 -4.82 -11.50 -5.86
N VAL A 62 -5.48 -12.07 -6.87
CA VAL A 62 -6.81 -11.61 -7.32
C VAL A 62 -7.83 -11.67 -6.17
N THR A 63 -7.80 -12.73 -5.36
CA THR A 63 -8.69 -12.90 -4.21
C THR A 63 -8.43 -11.87 -3.11
N GLN A 64 -7.17 -11.48 -2.88
CA GLN A 64 -6.86 -10.42 -1.91
C GLN A 64 -7.26 -9.04 -2.44
N LEU A 65 -6.96 -8.74 -3.71
CA LEU A 65 -7.26 -7.45 -4.32
C LEU A 65 -8.77 -7.22 -4.51
N SER A 66 -9.57 -8.26 -4.67
CA SER A 66 -11.03 -8.12 -4.75
C SER A 66 -11.65 -7.57 -3.46
N ARG A 67 -11.00 -7.76 -2.31
CA ARG A 67 -11.43 -7.20 -1.01
C ARG A 67 -11.42 -5.67 -1.02
N ILE A 68 -10.49 -5.06 -1.78
CA ILE A 68 -10.42 -3.61 -1.95
C ILE A 68 -11.74 -3.07 -2.53
N TRP A 69 -12.31 -3.79 -3.50
CA TRP A 69 -13.58 -3.42 -4.14
C TRP A 69 -14.80 -3.69 -3.26
N LEU A 70 -14.76 -4.75 -2.43
CA LEU A 70 -15.82 -5.04 -1.47
C LEU A 70 -15.88 -4.01 -0.33
N ASN A 71 -14.71 -3.50 0.08
CA ASN A 71 -14.60 -2.50 1.13
C ASN A 71 -14.92 -1.08 0.63
N TRP A 72 -14.91 -0.86 -0.68
CA TRP A 72 -15.26 0.42 -1.29
C TRP A 72 -16.77 0.70 -1.19
N GLN A 73 -17.14 1.60 -0.28
CA GLN A 73 -18.53 2.02 -0.02
C GLN A 73 -19.04 3.02 -1.08
N GLY A 74 -19.06 2.60 -2.33
CA GLY A 74 -19.37 3.49 -3.46
C GLY A 74 -20.06 2.81 -4.63
N SER A 75 -21.00 1.89 -4.39
CA SER A 75 -22.25 1.66 -5.16
C SER A 75 -22.87 0.31 -4.80
N ALA A 76 -23.73 0.29 -3.77
CA ALA A 76 -24.85 -0.66 -3.79
C ALA A 76 -25.89 -0.09 -4.76
N PRO A 77 -26.24 -0.77 -5.87
CA PRO A 77 -27.54 -0.52 -6.49
C PRO A 77 -28.58 -0.97 -5.46
N GLY A 78 -29.39 -0.04 -4.97
CA GLY A 78 -30.57 -0.36 -4.18
C GLY A 78 -31.41 -1.38 -4.94
N THR A 79 -31.80 -2.44 -4.23
CA THR A 79 -32.90 -3.34 -4.60
C THR A 79 -34.19 -2.57 -4.77
#